data_AF-A0A0B4E4M5-F1
#
_entry.id   AF-A0A0B4E4M5-F1
#
_cell.length_a   1.000
_cell.length_b   1.000
_cell.length_c   1.000
_cell.angle_alpha   90.00
_cell.angle_beta   90.00
_cell.angle_gamma   90.00
#
_symmetry.space_group_name_H-M   'P 1'
#
loop_
_entity.id
_entity.type
_entity.pdbx_description
1 polymer ?
#
loop_
_entity_poly.entity_id
_entity_poly.type
_entity_poly.pdbx_seq_one_letter_code
_entity_poly.pdbx_strand_id
1 'polypeptide(L)'
;MIALSFFSCQKNDSQNVIKKVSDKNDTLKKHKSQIIEKVLQKSDHEINSVVQNKKYSAEGTWMVDCKKGVGSLSISGKEASLILLYNQIYIDMSELKRYDYEKGIAYTLKEIPEDIGEIGRGLNWKEYMNNEPIAYIKMINDNTMYFYWYGFYNKKTKKREFKETNFQQESNAEEIILRKCNQ
;
A
#
# COMPACT_ATOMS: atom_id res chain seq x y z
N MET A 1 -16.52 38.10 56.10
CA MET A 1 -15.73 37.97 57.34
C MET A 1 -14.75 36.82 57.12
N ILE A 2 -13.46 37.16 57.10
CA ILE A 2 -12.25 36.36 57.38
C ILE A 2 -11.96 35.11 56.50
N ALA A 3 -10.81 35.20 55.85
CA ALA A 3 -10.06 34.18 55.12
C ALA A 3 -9.52 33.07 56.03
N LEU A 4 -9.06 31.95 55.45
CA LEU A 4 -7.69 31.46 55.67
C LEU A 4 -7.36 30.30 54.72
N SER A 5 -6.12 30.37 54.25
CA SER A 5 -5.49 29.55 53.24
C SER A 5 -4.58 28.48 53.87
N PHE A 6 -4.10 27.56 53.03
CA PHE A 6 -2.95 26.64 53.19
C PHE A 6 -3.15 25.38 54.05
N PHE A 7 -2.87 24.20 53.47
CA PHE A 7 -1.57 23.53 53.59
C PHE A 7 -1.51 22.24 52.76
N SER A 8 -0.41 22.06 52.03
CA SER A 8 0.06 20.81 51.42
C SER A 8 0.55 19.81 52.48
N CYS A 9 0.60 18.51 52.17
CA CYS A 9 1.85 17.76 51.89
C CYS A 9 1.64 16.23 52.05
N GLN A 10 2.27 15.45 51.16
CA GLN A 10 2.35 13.99 51.21
C GLN A 10 3.22 13.48 52.38
N LYS A 11 3.00 12.24 52.84
CA LYS A 11 4.08 11.27 53.16
C LYS A 11 3.58 9.84 53.46
N ASN A 12 4.03 8.93 52.61
CA ASN A 12 4.78 7.68 52.86
C ASN A 12 4.27 6.54 53.77
N ASP A 13 4.24 5.37 53.10
CA ASP A 13 4.96 4.12 53.39
C ASP A 13 4.61 3.20 54.57
N SER A 14 4.53 1.93 54.16
CA SER A 14 5.01 0.73 54.84
C SER A 14 4.22 0.23 56.05
N GLN A 15 3.36 -0.77 55.79
CA GLN A 15 3.00 -1.75 56.81
C GLN A 15 3.34 -3.15 56.31
N ASN A 16 4.25 -3.77 57.06
CA ASN A 16 4.77 -5.10 56.88
C ASN A 16 4.39 -5.92 58.12
N VAL A 17 4.00 -7.18 57.89
CA VAL A 17 4.05 -8.35 58.80
C VAL A 17 3.07 -8.36 60.00
N ILE A 18 2.20 -9.39 60.06
CA ILE A 18 2.30 -10.58 60.94
C ILE A 18 1.04 -11.46 60.77
N LYS A 19 1.22 -12.60 60.08
CA LYS A 19 0.91 -14.00 60.50
C LYS A 19 -0.34 -14.18 61.39
N LYS A 20 -1.27 -15.11 61.13
CA LYS A 20 -1.13 -16.57 60.94
C LYS A 20 -2.57 -17.13 60.77
N VAL A 21 -2.85 -17.97 59.76
CA VAL A 21 -3.17 -19.43 59.87
C VAL A 21 -4.65 -19.68 60.28
N SER A 22 -5.47 -20.51 59.63
CA SER A 22 -5.26 -21.91 59.23
C SER A 22 -6.42 -22.44 58.39
N ASP A 23 -6.11 -23.36 57.47
CA ASP A 23 -6.86 -24.56 57.10
C ASP A 23 -8.24 -24.46 56.46
N LYS A 24 -8.26 -24.49 55.10
CA LYS A 24 -9.24 -25.26 54.28
C LYS A 24 -9.04 -25.13 52.76
N ASN A 25 -7.80 -25.15 52.23
CA ASN A 25 -7.61 -24.94 50.79
C ASN A 25 -6.61 -25.86 50.07
N ASP A 26 -6.30 -27.02 50.64
CA ASP A 26 -5.28 -27.92 50.08
C ASP A 26 -5.79 -29.11 49.25
N THR A 27 -7.05 -29.07 48.81
CA THR A 27 -7.62 -30.16 47.98
C THR A 27 -8.41 -29.68 46.77
N LEU A 28 -8.13 -28.48 46.25
CA LEU A 28 -8.72 -28.00 44.99
C LEU A 28 -7.72 -27.33 44.02
N LYS A 29 -6.44 -27.25 44.38
CA LYS A 29 -5.39 -26.72 43.48
C LYS A 29 -4.61 -27.80 42.73
N LYS A 30 -4.69 -29.07 43.15
CA LYS A 30 -3.92 -30.16 42.52
C LYS A 30 -4.57 -30.78 41.27
N HIS A 31 -5.87 -30.55 41.05
CA HIS A 31 -6.59 -31.05 39.86
C HIS A 31 -6.64 -30.07 38.68
N LYS A 32 -6.25 -28.79 38.86
CA LYS A 32 -6.17 -27.81 37.77
C LYS A 32 -4.78 -27.72 37.11
N SER A 33 -3.74 -28.22 37.76
CA SER A 33 -2.37 -28.20 37.21
C SER A 33 -2.10 -29.33 36.21
N GLN A 34 -2.85 -30.43 36.25
CA GLN A 34 -2.66 -31.57 35.34
C GLN A 34 -3.49 -31.49 34.04
N ILE A 35 -4.37 -30.49 33.93
CA ILE A 35 -5.14 -30.22 32.70
C ILE A 35 -4.41 -29.20 31.82
N ILE A 36 -3.64 -28.28 32.42
CA ILE A 36 -2.92 -27.23 31.66
C ILE A 36 -1.62 -27.78 31.02
N GLU A 37 -0.95 -28.76 31.62
CA GLU A 37 0.23 -29.41 31.00
C GLU A 37 -0.09 -30.46 29.93
N LYS A 38 -1.35 -30.92 29.81
CA LYS A 38 -1.79 -31.81 28.72
C LYS A 38 -2.45 -31.07 27.54
N VAL A 39 -2.63 -29.76 27.64
CA VAL A 39 -3.14 -28.89 26.55
C VAL A 39 -2.00 -28.14 25.85
N LEU A 40 -0.76 -28.23 26.36
CA LEU A 40 0.43 -27.57 25.79
C LEU A 40 1.39 -28.51 25.03
N GLN A 41 1.01 -29.77 24.81
CA GLN A 41 1.79 -30.73 24.01
C GLN A 41 0.85 -31.67 23.25
N LYS A 42 0.13 -31.16 22.25
CA LYS A 42 -0.45 -31.90 21.09
C LYS A 42 -1.37 -31.00 20.27
N SER A 43 -0.77 -30.13 19.45
CA SER A 43 -1.18 -29.90 18.07
C SER A 43 -0.15 -28.98 17.38
N ASP A 44 1.12 -29.38 17.43
CA ASP A 44 2.17 -28.92 16.50
C ASP A 44 2.05 -29.70 15.18
N HIS A 45 0.84 -29.71 14.61
CA HIS A 45 0.61 -30.19 13.26
C HIS A 45 -0.54 -29.39 12.65
N GLU A 46 -0.21 -28.69 11.57
CA GLU A 46 -1.12 -28.03 10.63
C GLU A 46 -1.88 -26.79 11.10
N ILE A 47 -1.17 -25.70 11.40
CA ILE A 47 -1.44 -24.42 10.70
C ILE A 47 -0.08 -23.77 10.39
N ASN A 48 0.74 -24.45 9.59
CA ASN A 48 1.47 -23.72 8.56
C ASN A 48 0.40 -23.24 7.58
N SER A 49 -0.31 -22.16 7.92
CA SER A 49 -0.94 -21.35 6.90
C SER A 49 0.22 -20.80 6.10
N VAL A 50 0.59 -21.58 5.10
CA VAL A 50 1.29 -21.16 3.91
C VAL A 50 0.46 -19.99 3.38
N VAL A 51 0.68 -18.80 3.95
CA VAL A 51 0.66 -17.58 3.16
C VAL A 51 1.85 -17.78 2.24
N GLN A 52 1.61 -18.56 1.19
CA GLN A 52 2.37 -18.41 -0.03
C GLN A 52 2.19 -16.94 -0.35
N ASN A 53 3.20 -16.15 0.02
CA ASN A 53 3.47 -14.86 -0.59
C ASN A 53 3.70 -15.19 -2.06
N LYS A 54 2.60 -15.43 -2.78
CA LYS A 54 2.59 -15.48 -4.22
C LYS A 54 2.95 -14.06 -4.59
N LYS A 55 4.25 -13.84 -4.80
CA LYS A 55 4.80 -12.58 -5.26
C LYS A 55 4.01 -12.24 -6.52
N TYR A 56 3.13 -11.24 -6.41
CA TYR A 56 2.27 -10.86 -7.52
C TYR A 56 3.17 -10.29 -8.60
N SER A 57 2.89 -10.68 -9.84
CA SER A 57 3.61 -10.19 -11.00
C SER A 57 2.70 -9.27 -11.79
N ALA A 58 3.21 -8.07 -12.10
CA ALA A 58 2.55 -7.12 -12.99
C ALA A 58 3.11 -7.21 -14.43
N GLU A 59 4.05 -8.12 -14.69
CA GLU A 59 4.69 -8.31 -16.00
C GLU A 59 3.68 -8.49 -17.12
N GLY A 60 3.88 -7.79 -18.23
CA GLY A 60 3.10 -7.93 -19.47
C GLY A 60 2.48 -6.63 -19.94
N THR A 61 1.61 -6.76 -20.94
CA THR A 61 0.90 -5.64 -21.58
C THR A 61 -0.54 -5.59 -21.11
N TRP A 62 -0.99 -4.38 -20.76
CA TRP A 62 -2.26 -4.13 -20.09
C TRP A 62 -3.04 -3.04 -20.83
N MET A 63 -4.32 -3.30 -21.10
CA MET A 63 -5.22 -2.38 -21.80
C MET A 63 -6.64 -2.50 -21.20
N VAL A 64 -7.50 -1.50 -21.40
CA VAL A 64 -8.92 -1.62 -21.01
C VAL A 64 -9.62 -2.65 -21.91
N ASP A 65 -9.41 -2.55 -23.23
CA ASP A 65 -9.85 -3.53 -24.23
C ASP A 65 -8.66 -3.99 -25.10
N CYS A 66 -8.27 -5.27 -25.02
CA CYS A 66 -7.17 -5.82 -25.81
C CYS A 66 -7.41 -5.84 -27.33
N LYS A 67 -8.64 -5.63 -27.81
CA LYS A 67 -8.98 -5.65 -29.24
C LYS A 67 -9.08 -4.25 -29.85
N LYS A 68 -9.44 -3.26 -29.04
CA LYS A 68 -9.81 -1.90 -29.49
C LYS A 68 -9.19 -0.79 -28.65
N GLY A 69 -8.33 -1.13 -27.69
CA GLY A 69 -7.74 -0.19 -26.76
C GLY A 69 -6.89 0.85 -27.47
N VAL A 70 -7.04 2.10 -27.04
CA VAL A 70 -6.26 3.24 -27.55
C VAL A 70 -5.11 3.60 -26.61
N GLY A 71 -5.15 3.19 -25.35
CA GLY A 71 -4.01 3.25 -24.43
C GLY A 71 -3.42 1.86 -24.14
N SER A 72 -2.13 1.82 -23.79
CA SER A 72 -1.51 0.61 -23.25
C SER A 72 -0.51 0.92 -22.16
N LEU A 73 -0.40 0.00 -21.21
CA LEU A 73 0.63 -0.04 -20.17
C LEU A 73 1.40 -1.34 -20.32
N SER A 74 2.69 -1.23 -20.63
CA SER A 74 3.61 -2.37 -20.70
C SER A 74 4.51 -2.35 -19.48
N ILE A 75 4.61 -3.46 -18.75
CA ILE A 75 5.44 -3.56 -17.55
C ILE A 75 6.48 -4.65 -17.76
N SER A 76 7.75 -4.30 -17.52
CA SER A 76 8.91 -5.20 -17.59
C SER A 76 9.82 -4.98 -16.39
N GLY A 77 9.80 -5.91 -15.45
CA GLY A 77 10.54 -5.84 -14.19
C GLY A 77 10.13 -4.65 -13.32
N LYS A 78 11.06 -3.70 -13.19
CA LYS A 78 10.87 -2.44 -12.46
C LYS A 78 10.56 -1.27 -13.37
N GLU A 79 10.47 -1.50 -14.67
CA GLU A 79 10.19 -0.46 -15.66
C GLU A 79 8.79 -0.66 -16.22
N ALA A 80 8.21 0.45 -16.68
CA ALA A 80 6.93 0.42 -17.36
C ALA A 80 6.86 1.53 -18.41
N SER A 81 6.20 1.27 -19.52
CA SER A 81 5.97 2.23 -20.59
C SER A 81 4.47 2.42 -20.77
N LEU A 82 4.03 3.66 -20.80
CA LEU A 82 2.63 4.06 -20.91
C LEU A 82 2.42 4.86 -22.21
N ILE A 83 1.46 4.43 -23.02
CA ILE A 83 1.09 5.11 -24.26
C ILE A 83 -0.22 5.88 -24.04
N LEU A 84 -0.18 7.20 -24.17
CA LEU A 84 -1.34 8.10 -24.09
C LEU A 84 -1.59 8.78 -25.44
N LEU A 85 -2.46 8.18 -26.27
CA LEU A 85 -2.64 8.60 -27.67
C LEU A 85 -3.24 10.01 -27.88
N TYR A 86 -4.01 10.57 -26.95
CA TYR A 86 -4.65 11.90 -27.19
C TYR A 86 -3.60 13.01 -27.32
N ASN A 87 -2.44 12.81 -26.71
CA ASN A 87 -1.32 13.74 -26.74
C ASN A 87 -0.07 13.17 -27.44
N GLN A 88 -0.16 11.96 -28.00
CA GLN A 88 0.98 11.21 -28.57
C GLN A 88 2.17 11.11 -27.60
N ILE A 89 1.90 11.03 -26.30
CA ILE A 89 2.97 10.99 -25.29
C ILE A 89 3.26 9.53 -24.95
N TYR A 90 4.53 9.17 -25.07
CA TYR A 90 5.10 7.93 -24.60
C TYR A 90 5.80 8.20 -23.28
N ILE A 91 5.33 7.59 -22.19
CA ILE A 91 5.86 7.87 -20.86
C ILE A 91 6.58 6.63 -20.35
N ASP A 92 7.90 6.75 -20.21
CA ASP A 92 8.69 5.74 -19.53
C ASP A 92 8.74 6.00 -18.03
N MET A 93 8.54 4.93 -17.28
CA MET A 93 8.34 4.94 -15.84
C MET A 93 9.24 3.93 -15.16
N SER A 94 9.60 4.24 -13.93
CA SER A 94 10.35 3.35 -13.06
C SER A 94 9.60 3.13 -11.75
N GLU A 95 9.70 1.93 -11.22
CA GLU A 95 9.12 1.55 -9.95
C GLU A 95 9.74 2.40 -8.83
N LEU A 96 8.88 3.18 -8.19
CA LEU A 96 9.25 3.98 -7.02
C LEU A 96 9.16 3.15 -5.75
N LYS A 97 8.06 2.39 -5.58
CA LYS A 97 7.79 1.63 -4.37
C LYS A 97 6.75 0.53 -4.58
N ARG A 98 6.91 -0.60 -3.89
CA ARG A 98 5.92 -1.68 -3.77
C ARG A 98 5.23 -1.68 -2.41
N TYR A 99 3.95 -2.02 -2.44
CA TYR A 99 3.07 -2.10 -1.28
C TYR A 99 2.48 -3.51 -1.22
N ASP A 100 3.24 -4.45 -0.65
CA ASP A 100 2.91 -5.88 -0.73
C ASP A 100 1.60 -6.26 -0.03
N TYR A 101 1.21 -5.53 1.02
CA TYR A 101 -0.04 -5.77 1.75
C TYR A 101 -1.30 -5.59 0.88
N GLU A 102 -1.21 -4.76 -0.17
CA GLU A 102 -2.33 -4.48 -1.08
C GLU A 102 -2.03 -4.84 -2.52
N LYS A 103 -0.89 -5.49 -2.79
CA LYS A 103 -0.41 -5.84 -4.14
C LYS A 103 -0.28 -4.61 -5.05
N GLY A 104 0.25 -3.53 -4.49
CA GLY A 104 0.34 -2.22 -5.11
C GLY A 104 1.74 -1.86 -5.61
N ILE A 105 1.83 -1.13 -6.72
CA ILE A 105 3.10 -0.61 -7.25
C ILE A 105 2.92 0.85 -7.64
N ALA A 106 3.76 1.73 -7.08
CA ALA A 106 3.84 3.13 -7.46
C ALA A 106 4.98 3.35 -8.45
N TYR A 107 4.70 4.16 -9.47
CA TYR A 107 5.64 4.49 -10.53
C TYR A 107 5.93 5.99 -10.56
N THR A 108 7.17 6.35 -10.86
CA THR A 108 7.60 7.72 -11.15
C THR A 108 8.09 7.84 -12.59
N LEU A 109 8.17 9.08 -13.09
CA LEU A 109 8.74 9.39 -14.40
C LEU A 109 10.22 8.98 -14.45
N LYS A 110 10.59 8.11 -15.39
CA LYS A 110 11.97 7.62 -15.55
C LYS A 110 12.86 8.68 -16.20
N GLU A 111 12.36 9.28 -17.27
CA GLU A 111 13.04 10.31 -18.04
C GLU A 111 12.06 11.24 -18.72
N ILE A 112 12.58 12.33 -19.29
CA ILE A 112 11.77 13.25 -20.09
C ILE A 112 11.40 12.51 -21.39
N PRO A 113 10.11 12.39 -21.74
CA PRO A 113 9.72 11.71 -22.98
C PRO A 113 10.43 12.30 -24.20
N GLU A 114 10.85 11.44 -25.13
CA GLU A 114 11.46 11.89 -26.38
C GLU A 114 10.42 12.57 -27.28
N ASP A 115 9.21 12.01 -27.33
CA ASP A 115 8.07 12.57 -28.06
C ASP A 115 7.02 13.11 -27.08
N ILE A 116 7.08 14.43 -26.90
CA ILE A 116 6.21 15.20 -26.01
C ILE A 116 5.09 15.93 -26.76
N GLY A 117 5.03 15.78 -28.09
CA GLY A 117 4.14 16.55 -28.95
C GLY A 117 4.34 18.07 -28.85
N GLU A 118 3.40 18.83 -29.39
CA GLU A 118 3.46 20.30 -29.37
C GLU A 118 3.15 20.88 -27.98
N ILE A 119 2.14 20.32 -27.30
CA ILE A 119 1.72 20.76 -25.96
C ILE A 119 2.86 20.53 -24.95
N GLY A 120 3.55 19.40 -25.05
CA GLY A 120 4.61 19.07 -24.10
C GLY A 120 5.87 19.92 -24.26
N ARG A 121 6.15 20.48 -25.45
CA ARG A 121 7.33 21.36 -25.67
C ARG A 121 7.30 22.64 -24.82
N GLY A 122 6.12 23.11 -24.44
CA GLY A 122 5.96 24.28 -23.57
C GLY A 122 6.16 24.01 -22.08
N LEU A 123 6.34 22.74 -21.68
CA LEU A 123 6.39 22.35 -20.29
C LEU A 123 7.82 22.34 -19.74
N ASN A 124 7.94 22.71 -18.47
CA ASN A 124 9.20 22.62 -17.76
C ASN A 124 9.37 21.21 -17.17
N TRP A 125 9.73 20.25 -18.02
CA TRP A 125 9.92 18.83 -17.67
C TRP A 125 10.88 18.61 -16.49
N LYS A 126 11.85 19.50 -16.30
CA LYS A 126 12.78 19.46 -15.16
C LYS A 126 12.06 19.55 -13.81
N GLU A 127 10.90 20.20 -13.77
CA GLU A 127 10.08 20.29 -12.55
C GLU A 127 9.30 19.00 -12.28
N TYR A 128 9.03 18.19 -13.31
CA TYR A 128 8.35 16.90 -13.20
C TYR A 128 9.30 15.74 -12.89
N MET A 129 10.59 15.88 -13.23
CA MET A 129 11.63 14.91 -12.84
C MET A 129 11.89 14.98 -11.33
N ASN A 130 11.14 14.19 -10.57
CA ASN A 130 11.20 14.10 -9.12
C ASN A 130 10.69 12.71 -8.62
N ASN A 131 10.74 12.49 -7.30
CA ASN A 131 10.35 11.20 -6.68
C ASN A 131 8.87 11.13 -6.28
N GLU A 132 7.99 11.88 -6.95
CA GLU A 132 6.55 11.80 -6.72
C GLU A 132 5.91 10.80 -7.67
N PRO A 133 4.98 9.96 -7.20
CA PRO A 133 4.32 8.99 -8.06
C PRO A 133 3.45 9.69 -9.10
N ILE A 134 3.54 9.24 -10.35
CA ILE A 134 2.69 9.70 -11.46
C ILE A 134 1.59 8.70 -11.79
N ALA A 135 1.82 7.43 -11.47
CA ALA A 135 0.87 6.34 -11.64
C ALA A 135 0.98 5.34 -10.48
N TYR A 136 -0.12 4.62 -10.26
CA TYR A 136 -0.17 3.52 -9.32
C TYR A 136 -1.02 2.39 -9.89
N ILE A 137 -0.60 1.16 -9.65
CA ILE A 137 -1.37 -0.03 -9.99
C ILE A 137 -1.65 -0.87 -8.77
N LYS A 138 -2.78 -1.56 -8.79
CA LYS A 138 -3.16 -2.52 -7.75
C LYS A 138 -3.66 -3.80 -8.39
N MET A 139 -2.94 -4.89 -8.17
CA MET A 139 -3.32 -6.19 -8.75
C MET A 139 -4.59 -6.71 -8.09
N ILE A 140 -5.60 -7.03 -8.91
CA ILE A 140 -6.82 -7.72 -8.46
C ILE A 140 -6.56 -9.23 -8.51
N ASN A 141 -6.04 -9.70 -9.65
CA ASN A 141 -5.58 -11.07 -9.88
C ASN A 141 -4.52 -11.07 -10.99
N ASP A 142 -4.08 -12.25 -11.42
CA ASP A 142 -2.98 -12.40 -12.39
C ASP A 142 -3.29 -11.79 -13.78
N ASN A 143 -4.57 -11.50 -14.09
CA ASN A 143 -5.02 -11.00 -15.40
C ASN A 143 -5.76 -9.65 -15.35
N THR A 144 -5.94 -9.05 -14.16
CA THR A 144 -6.65 -7.77 -14.01
C THR A 144 -6.03 -6.92 -12.91
N MET A 145 -6.00 -5.61 -13.15
CA MET A 145 -5.51 -4.62 -12.18
C MET A 145 -6.35 -3.35 -12.21
N TYR A 146 -6.38 -2.64 -11.09
CA TYR A 146 -6.74 -1.23 -11.09
C TYR A 146 -5.54 -0.40 -11.53
N PHE A 147 -5.81 0.61 -12.34
CA PHE A 147 -4.84 1.60 -12.77
C PHE A 147 -5.29 2.98 -12.32
N TYR A 148 -4.38 3.70 -11.68
CA TYR A 148 -4.60 5.05 -11.18
C TYR A 148 -3.57 5.96 -11.81
N TRP A 149 -4.04 6.93 -12.58
CA TRP A 149 -3.21 7.99 -13.11
C TRP A 149 -3.37 9.25 -12.27
N TYR A 150 -2.25 9.80 -11.82
CA TYR A 150 -2.25 11.00 -11.00
C TYR A 150 -1.88 12.25 -11.79
N GLY A 151 -1.24 12.11 -12.96
CA GLY A 151 -0.62 13.23 -13.66
C GLY A 151 0.76 13.59 -13.09
N PHE A 152 1.46 14.46 -13.81
CA PHE A 152 2.80 14.91 -13.44
C PHE A 152 2.75 15.86 -12.25
N TYR A 153 3.58 15.62 -11.25
CA TYR A 153 3.71 16.56 -10.13
C TYR A 153 4.77 17.61 -10.43
N ASN A 154 4.37 18.87 -10.41
CA ASN A 154 5.25 20.02 -10.61
C ASN A 154 5.85 20.46 -9.27
N LYS A 155 7.14 20.23 -9.05
CA LYS A 155 7.79 20.59 -7.78
C LYS A 155 7.85 22.10 -7.50
N LYS A 156 7.74 22.94 -8.54
CA LYS A 156 7.72 24.41 -8.42
C LYS A 156 6.33 24.92 -8.03
N THR A 157 5.28 24.48 -8.71
CA THR A 157 3.90 24.94 -8.45
C THR A 157 3.21 24.15 -7.34
N LYS A 158 3.77 23.00 -6.93
CA LYS A 158 3.20 22.06 -5.95
C LYS A 158 1.84 21.51 -6.36
N LYS A 159 1.60 21.38 -7.67
CA LYS A 159 0.34 20.91 -8.25
C LYS A 159 0.57 19.73 -9.18
N ARG A 160 -0.47 18.92 -9.34
CA ARG A 160 -0.55 17.87 -10.37
C ARG A 160 -1.16 18.44 -11.65
N GLU A 161 -0.48 18.21 -12.76
CA GLU A 161 -0.83 18.66 -14.11
C GLU A 161 -1.04 17.42 -15.00
N PHE A 162 -1.73 17.55 -16.14
CA PHE A 162 -2.04 16.43 -17.04
C PHE A 162 -2.77 15.26 -16.36
N LYS A 163 -3.86 15.55 -15.64
CA LYS A 163 -4.62 14.54 -14.88
C LYS A 163 -5.54 13.68 -15.74
N GLU A 164 -5.73 14.03 -17.01
CA GLU A 164 -6.61 13.33 -17.93
C GLU A 164 -5.90 12.15 -18.58
N THR A 165 -6.61 11.03 -18.78
CA THR A 165 -6.11 9.89 -19.58
C THR A 165 -7.16 9.38 -20.54
N ASN A 166 -6.70 8.74 -21.61
CA ASN A 166 -7.55 8.07 -22.57
C ASN A 166 -8.29 6.86 -21.98
N PHE A 167 -7.75 6.23 -20.93
CA PHE A 167 -8.38 5.06 -20.34
C PHE A 167 -9.72 5.37 -19.67
N GLN A 168 -9.93 6.62 -19.19
CA GLN A 168 -11.25 7.04 -18.71
C GLN A 168 -12.27 7.16 -19.85
N GLN A 169 -11.82 7.55 -21.05
CA GLN A 169 -12.69 7.64 -22.24
C GLN A 169 -13.14 6.25 -22.72
N GLU A 170 -12.33 5.22 -22.51
CA GLU A 170 -12.65 3.84 -22.90
C GLU A 170 -13.67 3.15 -21.98
N SER A 171 -13.80 3.58 -20.71
CA SER A 171 -14.59 2.85 -19.71
C SER A 171 -15.78 3.61 -19.11
N ASN A 172 -15.85 4.95 -19.23
CA ASN A 172 -16.83 5.80 -18.53
C ASN A 172 -16.93 5.53 -17.00
N ALA A 173 -15.98 4.80 -16.44
CA ALA A 173 -15.97 4.37 -15.05
C ALA A 173 -15.10 5.30 -14.22
N GLU A 174 -15.44 5.45 -12.94
CA GLU A 174 -14.63 6.21 -11.99
C GLU A 174 -13.24 5.56 -11.79
N GLU A 175 -13.18 4.23 -11.90
CA GLU A 175 -11.95 3.45 -11.77
C GLU A 175 -11.56 2.81 -13.11
N ILE A 176 -10.29 2.96 -13.50
CA ILE A 176 -9.75 2.32 -14.69
C ILE A 176 -9.33 0.90 -14.33
N ILE A 177 -9.93 -0.09 -14.98
CA ILE A 177 -9.55 -1.50 -14.86
C ILE A 177 -8.83 -1.92 -16.14
N LEU A 178 -7.57 -2.35 -15.99
CA LEU A 178 -6.80 -2.91 -17.09
C LEU A 178 -6.82 -4.43 -17.04
N ARG A 179 -6.88 -5.03 -18.23
CA ARG A 179 -6.80 -6.47 -18.45
C ARG A 179 -5.47 -6.80 -19.10
N LYS A 180 -4.91 -7.93 -18.70
CA LYS A 180 -3.71 -8.46 -19.33
C LYS A 180 -4.04 -8.92 -20.75
N CYS A 181 -3.28 -8.45 -21.71
CA CYS A 181 -3.41 -8.83 -23.11
C CYS A 181 -2.33 -9.84 -23.45
N ASN A 182 -2.74 -11.00 -23.96
CA ASN A 182 -1.83 -11.96 -24.55
C ASN A 182 -1.54 -11.48 -25.96
N GLN A 183 -0.29 -11.09 -26.23
CA GLN A 183 0.18 -10.85 -27.59
C GLN A 183 0.25 -12.16 -28.38
#